data_AF-A0A7W1BBS8-F1
#
_entry.id   AF-A0A7W1BBS8-F1
#
_cell.length_a   1.000
_cell.length_b   1.000
_cell.length_c   1.000
_cell.angle_alpha   90.00
_cell.angle_beta   90.00
_cell.angle_gamma   90.00
#
_symmetry.space_group_name_H-M   'P 1'
#
loop_
_entity.id
_entity.type
_entity.pdbx_description
1 polymer ?
#
loop_
_entity_poly.entity_id
_entity_poly.type
_entity_poly.pdbx_seq_one_letter_code
_entity_poly.pdbx_strand_id
1 'polypeptide(L)'
;MCLAIPGKLIEISTDANGVRMGRANFGGIVKQVCLEYTPEVENGDYVLVHVGFALSKVDEAEAARTYQALERMEQLTELDIPDLADDGTEEPAVASANGKRPPGSTDENEEQPAARVA
;
A
#
# COMPACT_ATOMS: atom_id res chain seq x y z
N MET A 1 -4.70 -10.50 -8.59
CA MET A 1 -4.18 -9.70 -9.72
C MET A 1 -3.33 -8.59 -9.13
N CYS A 2 -2.03 -8.52 -9.44
CA CYS A 2 -1.15 -7.44 -8.98
C CYS A 2 -0.64 -6.67 -10.19
N LEU A 3 -0.61 -5.34 -10.12
CA LEU A 3 -0.02 -4.48 -11.15
C LEU A 3 1.47 -4.30 -10.87
N ALA A 4 2.31 -4.51 -11.88
CA ALA A 4 3.75 -4.44 -11.76
C ALA A 4 4.24 -2.99 -11.89
N ILE A 5 4.23 -2.25 -10.78
CA ILE A 5 4.73 -0.86 -10.72
C ILE A 5 6.19 -0.89 -10.24
N PRO A 6 7.13 -0.24 -10.94
CA PRO A 6 8.53 -0.16 -10.52
C PRO A 6 8.67 0.75 -9.29
N GLY A 7 9.34 0.28 -8.24
CA GLY A 7 9.60 1.04 -7.02
C GLY A 7 11.03 1.56 -6.95
N LYS A 8 11.21 2.80 -6.48
CA LYS A 8 12.55 3.37 -6.26
C LYS A 8 13.12 2.92 -4.93
N LEU A 9 14.30 2.33 -4.93
CA LEU A 9 14.97 1.87 -3.73
C LEU A 9 15.52 3.08 -2.95
N ILE A 10 15.09 3.25 -1.71
CA ILE A 10 15.48 4.39 -0.84
C ILE A 10 16.48 3.98 0.23
N GLU A 11 16.50 2.70 0.60
CA GLU A 11 17.36 2.17 1.66
C GLU A 11 17.61 0.67 1.41
N ILE A 12 18.81 0.20 1.75
CA ILE A 12 19.21 -1.21 1.73
C ILE A 12 19.74 -1.57 3.10
N SER A 13 19.32 -2.72 3.62
CA SER A 13 19.76 -3.26 4.90
C SER A 13 19.90 -4.78 4.82
N THR A 14 20.51 -5.38 5.83
CA THR A 14 20.60 -6.83 5.97
C THR A 14 19.82 -7.25 7.20
N ASP A 15 18.97 -8.28 7.08
CA ASP A 15 18.18 -8.78 8.21
C ASP A 15 19.04 -9.63 9.17
N ALA A 16 18.44 -10.08 10.28
CA ALA A 16 19.12 -10.90 11.27
C ALA A 16 19.59 -12.27 10.75
N ASN A 17 19.06 -12.74 9.62
CA ASN A 17 19.39 -14.00 8.98
C ASN A 17 20.42 -13.82 7.85
N GLY A 18 20.89 -12.59 7.59
CA GLY A 18 21.83 -12.29 6.52
C GLY A 18 21.18 -12.02 5.16
N VAL A 19 19.85 -11.96 5.08
CA VAL A 19 19.12 -11.71 3.83
C VAL A 19 19.20 -10.23 3.46
N ARG A 20 19.46 -9.94 2.18
CA ARG A 20 19.51 -8.56 1.69
C ARG A 20 18.10 -8.01 1.53
N MET A 21 17.76 -7.02 2.33
CA MET A 21 16.47 -6.35 2.34
C MET A 21 16.61 -4.91 1.84
N GLY A 22 15.53 -4.34 1.35
CA GLY A 22 15.47 -2.94 0.95
C GLY A 22 14.12 -2.33 1.22
N ARG A 23 14.06 -1.00 1.16
CA ARG A 23 12.82 -0.24 1.19
C ARG A 23 12.65 0.42 -0.17
N ALA A 24 11.54 0.13 -0.83
CA ALA A 24 11.21 0.70 -2.12
C ALA A 24 9.98 1.62 -1.98
N ASN A 25 10.05 2.78 -2.63
CA ASN A 25 8.98 3.76 -2.72
C ASN A 25 8.24 3.60 -4.06
N PHE A 26 6.93 3.39 -3.98
CA PHE A 26 6.00 3.27 -5.10
C PHE A 26 5.05 4.47 -5.04
N GLY A 27 5.40 5.58 -5.69
CA GLY A 27 4.53 6.77 -5.77
C GLY A 27 4.06 7.33 -4.42
N GLY A 28 4.86 7.21 -3.36
CA GLY A 28 4.54 7.68 -2.00
C GLY A 28 4.34 6.55 -0.98
N ILE A 29 4.16 5.30 -1.43
CA ILE A 29 4.02 4.15 -0.55
C ILE A 29 5.38 3.46 -0.40
N VAL A 30 5.91 3.40 0.82
CA VAL A 30 7.16 2.69 1.11
C VAL A 30 6.85 1.27 1.57
N LYS A 31 7.47 0.28 0.94
CA LYS A 31 7.37 -1.15 1.31
C LYS A 31 8.74 -1.78 1.45
N GLN A 32 8.83 -2.76 2.34
CA GLN A 32 10.01 -3.60 2.48
C GLN A 32 10.02 -4.66 1.38
N VAL A 33 11.19 -4.92 0.81
CA VAL A 33 11.40 -5.78 -0.35
C VAL A 33 12.66 -6.62 -0.12
N CYS A 34 12.60 -7.90 -0.45
CA CYS A 34 13.77 -8.78 -0.49
C CYS A 34 14.53 -8.59 -1.81
N LEU A 35 15.85 -8.38 -1.72
CA LEU A 35 16.74 -8.08 -2.83
C LEU A 35 17.66 -9.24 -3.21
N GLU A 36 17.41 -10.44 -2.66
CA GLU A 36 18.29 -11.61 -2.83
C GLU A 36 18.47 -12.02 -4.31
N TYR A 37 17.46 -11.78 -5.13
CA TYR A 37 17.48 -12.07 -6.57
C TYR A 37 18.12 -10.96 -7.42
N THR A 38 18.42 -9.82 -6.82
CA THR A 38 18.98 -8.64 -7.48
C THR A 38 20.12 -8.06 -6.62
N PRO A 39 21.22 -8.80 -6.39
CA PRO A 39 22.33 -8.33 -5.54
C PRO A 39 23.01 -7.06 -6.08
N GLU A 40 22.91 -6.80 -7.38
CA GLU A 40 23.50 -5.66 -8.09
C GLU A 40 22.78 -4.33 -7.89
N VAL A 41 21.58 -4.32 -7.29
CA VAL A 41 20.81 -3.09 -7.10
C VAL A 41 21.33 -2.26 -5.94
N GLU A 42 21.38 -0.95 -6.15
CA GLU A 42 21.86 0.06 -5.21
C GLU A 42 20.76 1.06 -4.84
N ASN A 43 21.00 1.85 -3.79
CA ASN A 43 20.08 2.92 -3.42
C ASN A 43 19.92 3.90 -4.60
N GLY A 44 18.67 4.22 -4.93
CA GLY A 44 18.31 5.07 -6.07
C GLY A 44 17.85 4.29 -7.30
N ASP A 45 18.16 2.99 -7.39
CA ASP A 45 17.70 2.16 -8.49
C ASP A 45 16.19 1.90 -8.46
N TYR A 46 15.62 1.63 -9.62
CA TYR A 46 14.24 1.17 -9.74
C TYR A 46 14.20 -0.34 -9.87
N VAL A 47 13.29 -0.98 -9.15
CA VAL A 47 13.12 -2.43 -9.15
C VAL A 47 11.66 -2.83 -9.37
N LEU A 48 11.45 -3.89 -10.14
CA LEU A 48 10.15 -4.54 -10.25
C LEU A 48 9.94 -5.49 -9.08
N VAL A 49 8.82 -5.34 -8.40
CA VAL A 49 8.52 -6.11 -7.18
C VAL A 49 7.28 -6.97 -7.38
N HIS A 50 7.39 -8.23 -6.97
CA HIS A 50 6.27 -9.17 -6.93
C HIS A 50 6.24 -9.87 -5.57
N VAL A 51 5.12 -9.76 -4.85
CA VAL A 51 4.89 -10.41 -3.55
C VAL A 51 6.04 -10.14 -2.53
N GLY A 52 6.62 -8.94 -2.57
CA GLY A 52 7.70 -8.54 -1.66
C GLY A 52 9.12 -8.92 -2.10
N PHE A 53 9.31 -9.42 -3.31
CA PHE A 53 10.65 -9.72 -3.87
C PHE A 53 10.95 -8.83 -5.06
N ALA A 54 12.15 -8.26 -5.10
CA ALA A 54 12.67 -7.59 -6.29
C ALA A 54 13.09 -8.65 -7.31
N LEU A 55 12.44 -8.64 -8.47
CA LEU A 55 12.67 -9.60 -9.54
C LEU A 55 13.73 -9.14 -10.53
N SER A 56 13.75 -7.85 -10.83
CA SER A 56 14.70 -7.26 -11.78
C SER A 56 14.88 -5.76 -11.53
N LYS A 57 16.07 -5.28 -11.87
CA LYS A 57 16.35 -3.85 -12.00
C LYS A 57 15.67 -3.29 -13.25
N VAL A 58 15.16 -2.08 -13.15
CA VAL A 58 14.54 -1.31 -14.23
C VAL A 58 15.29 0.01 -14.38
N ASP A 59 15.41 0.49 -15.62
CA ASP A 59 16.01 1.78 -15.87
C ASP A 59 15.06 2.93 -15.45
N GLU A 60 15.64 4.06 -15.06
CA GLU A 60 14.86 5.21 -14.59
C GLU A 60 13.91 5.76 -15.67
N ALA A 61 14.30 5.69 -16.94
CA ALA A 61 13.48 6.18 -18.05
C ALA A 61 12.23 5.32 -18.29
N GLU A 62 12.34 4.01 -18.12
CA GLU A 62 11.28 3.02 -18.22
C GLU A 62 10.34 3.13 -17.03
N ALA A 63 10.91 3.28 -15.82
CA ALA A 63 10.11 3.58 -14.65
C ALA A 63 9.27 4.84 -14.87
N ALA A 64 9.89 5.93 -15.35
CA ALA A 64 9.19 7.17 -15.67
C ALA A 64 8.11 6.99 -16.75
N ARG A 65 8.37 6.21 -17.81
CA ARG A 65 7.35 5.90 -18.84
C ARG A 65 6.15 5.17 -18.24
N THR A 66 6.39 4.21 -17.34
CA THR A 66 5.31 3.49 -16.64
C THR A 66 4.50 4.44 -15.77
N TYR A 67 5.14 5.27 -14.95
CA TYR A 67 4.43 6.27 -14.14
C TYR A 67 3.60 7.23 -15.00
N GLN A 68 4.18 7.75 -16.09
CA GLN A 68 3.46 8.61 -17.02
C GLN A 68 2.28 7.90 -17.71
N ALA A 69 2.39 6.59 -17.97
CA ALA A 69 1.30 5.81 -18.53
C ALA A 69 0.16 5.66 -17.51
N LEU A 70 0.49 5.41 -16.23
CA LEU A 70 -0.47 5.33 -15.13
C LEU A 70 -1.20 6.67 -14.93
N GLU A 71 -0.48 7.79 -14.92
CA GLU A 71 -1.07 9.14 -14.80
C GLU A 71 -2.06 9.44 -15.94
N ARG A 72 -1.74 9.06 -17.19
CA ARG A 72 -2.67 9.24 -18.31
C ARG A 72 -3.95 8.42 -18.19
N MET A 73 -3.88 7.25 -17.55
CA MET A 73 -5.08 6.43 -17.28
C MET A 73 -5.94 7.07 -16.19
N GLU A 74 -5.32 7.68 -15.18
CA GLU A 74 -6.02 8.42 -14.13
C GLU A 74 -6.76 9.64 -14.70
N GLN A 75 -6.18 10.35 -15.67
CA GLN A 75 -6.83 11.46 -16.40
C GLN A 75 -8.15 11.07 -17.09
N LEU A 76 -8.32 9.80 -17.48
CA LEU A 76 -9.59 9.33 -18.05
C LEU A 76 -10.71 9.24 -16.99
N THR A 77 -10.35 9.10 -15.72
CA THR A 77 -11.30 9.03 -14.60
C THR A 77 -11.88 10.42 -14.27
N GLU A 78 -11.19 11.50 -14.65
CA GLU A 78 -11.65 12.89 -14.49
C GLU A 78 -12.50 13.40 -15.67
N LEU A 79 -12.59 12.65 -16.78
CA LEU A 79 -13.52 12.97 -17.86
C LEU A 79 -14.90 12.44 -17.46
N ASP A 80 -15.78 13.36 -17.02
CA ASP A 80 -17.19 13.15 -16.64
C ASP A 80 -17.81 11.93 -17.30
N ILE A 81 -18.05 10.89 -16.50
CA ILE A 81 -19.10 9.92 -16.79
C ILE A 81 -20.38 10.70 -16.52
N PRO A 82 -21.17 11.12 -17.55
CA PRO A 82 -22.43 11.80 -17.28
C PRO A 82 -23.27 10.85 -16.43
N ASP A 83 -23.73 11.37 -15.29
CA ASP A 83 -24.67 10.73 -14.39
C ASP A 83 -25.89 10.29 -15.22
N LEU A 84 -25.88 9.03 -15.66
CA LEU A 84 -27.04 8.39 -16.23
C LEU A 84 -27.97 8.19 -15.05
N ALA A 85 -28.77 9.22 -14.81
CA ALA A 85 -29.84 9.23 -13.83
C ALA A 85 -30.56 7.88 -13.90
N ASP A 86 -30.44 7.16 -12.80
CA ASP A 86 -31.25 6.02 -12.38
C ASP A 86 -32.74 6.31 -12.68
N ASP A 87 -33.24 5.83 -13.83
CA ASP A 87 -34.68 5.72 -14.07
C ASP A 87 -35.16 4.41 -13.44
N GLY A 88 -35.46 4.52 -12.15
CA GLY A 88 -35.70 3.39 -11.27
C GLY A 88 -36.52 2.24 -11.89
N THR A 89 -35.93 1.05 -11.85
CA THR A 89 -36.68 -0.21 -11.69
C THR A 89 -35.92 -1.17 -10.78
N GLU A 90 -36.36 -1.14 -9.51
CA GLU A 90 -36.49 -2.26 -8.56
C GLU A 90 -35.23 -2.99 -8.05
N GLU A 91 -34.88 -2.66 -6.79
CA GLU A 91 -34.10 -3.45 -5.81
C GLU A 91 -34.60 -4.91 -5.64
N PRO A 92 -33.73 -5.83 -5.19
CA PRO A 92 -33.77 -6.14 -3.75
C PRO A 92 -32.39 -6.33 -3.09
N ALA A 93 -32.13 -5.50 -2.07
CA ALA A 93 -31.60 -5.78 -0.74
C ALA A 93 -30.82 -7.11 -0.49
N VAL A 94 -29.60 -6.98 0.06
CA VAL A 94 -29.20 -7.61 1.34
C VAL A 94 -28.00 -6.90 2.03
N ALA A 95 -28.32 -6.22 3.12
CA ALA A 95 -27.60 -6.12 4.41
C ALA A 95 -26.14 -5.62 4.49
N SER A 96 -25.99 -4.35 4.88
CA SER A 96 -24.79 -3.80 5.54
C SER A 96 -24.96 -3.85 7.06
N ALA A 97 -24.06 -4.56 7.74
CA ALA A 97 -23.93 -4.53 9.20
C ALA A 97 -22.81 -3.56 9.60
N ASN A 98 -23.21 -2.62 10.45
CA ASN A 98 -22.60 -1.35 10.81
C ASN A 98 -21.36 -1.49 11.73
N GLY A 99 -20.48 -0.48 11.72
CA GLY A 99 -19.29 -0.45 12.58
C GLY A 99 -18.65 0.92 12.78
N LYS A 100 -19.45 2.01 12.85
CA LYS A 100 -18.95 3.32 13.30
C LYS A 100 -19.09 3.42 14.83
N ARG A 101 -17.95 3.54 15.51
CA ARG A 101 -17.81 3.74 16.95
C ARG A 101 -18.39 5.12 17.35
N PRO A 102 -19.26 5.24 18.37
CA PRO A 102 -19.74 6.54 18.84
C PRO A 102 -18.80 7.15 19.90
N PRO A 103 -18.80 8.49 20.10
CA PRO A 103 -18.07 9.13 21.19
C PRO A 103 -18.97 9.45 22.41
N GLY A 104 -18.43 9.17 23.60
CA GLY A 104 -18.62 9.93 24.85
C GLY A 104 -19.86 9.68 25.72
N SER A 105 -19.65 9.27 26.98
CA SER A 105 -19.97 10.02 28.23
C SER A 105 -20.00 9.11 29.48
N THR A 106 -19.20 9.46 30.50
CA THR A 106 -19.44 9.47 31.98
C THR A 106 -20.23 8.32 32.64
N ASP A 107 -19.97 7.81 33.85
CA ASP A 107 -19.14 8.18 35.02
C ASP A 107 -19.14 6.96 35.97
N GLU A 108 -18.22 6.94 36.96
CA GLU A 108 -18.35 6.28 38.28
C GLU A 108 -18.58 4.73 38.33
N ASN A 109 -18.01 3.89 39.20
CA ASN A 109 -17.25 3.99 40.45
C ASN A 109 -16.84 2.54 40.86
N GLU A 110 -15.84 2.42 41.74
CA GLU A 110 -15.46 1.23 42.57
C GLU A 110 -14.93 -0.02 41.82
N GLU A 111 -13.78 -0.62 42.13
CA GLU A 111 -13.07 -0.76 43.40
C GLU A 111 -11.61 -1.25 43.14
N GLN A 112 -10.60 -0.61 43.72
CA GLN A 112 -9.25 -1.16 44.00
C GLN A 112 -9.33 -1.98 45.31
N PRO A 113 -8.38 -2.85 45.73
CA PRO A 113 -6.92 -2.91 45.45
C PRO A 113 -6.47 -4.38 45.20
N ALA A 114 -5.20 -4.85 45.13
CA ALA A 114 -3.98 -4.47 45.80
C ALA A 114 -2.75 -5.17 45.17
N ALA A 115 -1.63 -4.45 45.24
CA ALA A 115 -0.24 -4.88 45.34
C ALA A 115 0.11 -6.35 45.63
N ARG A 116 1.09 -6.89 44.88
CA ARG A 116 2.35 -7.55 45.32
C ARG A 116 3.00 -8.23 44.10
N VAL A 117 4.16 -7.79 43.62
CA VAL A 117 5.50 -8.25 44.05
C VAL A 117 5.59 -9.77 44.18
N ALA A 118 6.21 -10.41 43.20
CA ALA A 118 7.09 -11.57 43.32
C ALA A 118 8.01 -11.62 42.09
#